data_AF-A0A415ME86-F1
#
_entry.id   AF-A0A415ME86-F1
#
_cell.length_a   1.000
_cell.length_b   1.000
_cell.length_c   1.000
_cell.angle_alpha   90.00
_cell.angle_beta   90.00
_cell.angle_gamma   90.00
#
_symmetry.space_group_name_H-M   'P 1'
#
loop_
_entity.id
_entity.type
_entity.pdbx_description
1 polymer ?
#
loop_
_entity_poly.entity_id
_entity_poly.type
_entity_poly.pdbx_seq_one_letter_code
_entity_poly.pdbx_strand_id
1 'polypeptide(L)' 'MRKENKGMSNFSYKKTTTTSMKVAGIIDTDNMTIDVDGEVKKLATLFADFNGGGVELNVKIKEEDELDEPSESEE' A
#
# COMPACT_ATOMS: atom_id res chain seq x y z
N MET A 1 34.72 -42.62 -2.58
CA MET A 1 34.69 -41.14 -2.64
C MET A 1 33.67 -40.64 -1.63
N ARG A 2 34.10 -39.91 -0.59
CA ARG A 2 33.18 -39.26 0.37
C ARG A 2 32.72 -37.93 -0.24
N LYS A 3 31.41 -37.69 -0.32
CA LYS A 3 30.86 -36.38 -0.71
C LYS A 3 31.11 -35.41 0.43
N GLU A 4 31.91 -34.38 0.20
CA GLU A 4 32.02 -33.23 1.11
C GLU A 4 30.67 -32.50 1.13
N ASN A 5 29.99 -32.55 2.27
CA ASN A 5 28.85 -31.70 2.51
C ASN A 5 29.41 -30.30 2.82
N LYS A 6 29.57 -29.45 1.80
CA LYS A 6 29.91 -28.03 1.99
C LYS A 6 28.82 -27.42 2.86
N GLY A 7 29.13 -27.13 4.12
CA GLY A 7 28.22 -26.49 5.04
C GLY A 7 27.70 -25.18 4.46
N MET A 8 26.46 -25.20 3.98
CA MET A 8 25.69 -23.98 3.78
C MET A 8 25.39 -23.43 5.16
N SER A 9 26.10 -22.39 5.57
CA SER A 9 25.64 -21.59 6.70
C SER A 9 24.31 -20.96 6.27
N ASN A 10 23.19 -21.51 6.75
CA ASN A 10 21.85 -20.92 6.61
C ASN A 10 21.66 -19.67 7.49
N PHE A 11 22.77 -19.08 7.95
CA PHE A 11 22.73 -17.89 8.78
C PHE A 11 22.69 -16.66 7.88
N SER A 12 21.50 -16.08 7.71
CA SER A 12 21.33 -14.76 7.15
C SER A 12 20.98 -13.77 8.26
N TYR A 13 21.77 -12.72 8.43
CA TYR A 13 21.47 -11.61 9.33
C TYR A 13 21.27 -10.35 8.50
N LYS A 14 20.03 -9.86 8.42
CA LYS A 14 19.64 -8.69 7.63
C LYS A 14 18.81 -7.75 8.48
N LYS A 15 19.12 -6.46 8.42
CA LYS A 15 18.24 -5.39 8.90
C LYS A 15 17.46 -4.83 7.72
N THR A 16 16.14 -4.82 7.84
CA THR A 16 15.24 -4.16 6.90
C THR A 16 14.59 -2.98 7.61
N THR A 17 14.46 -1.86 6.91
CA THR A 17 13.73 -0.69 7.40
C THR A 17 12.77 -0.27 6.31
N THR A 18 11.51 -0.05 6.69
CA THR A 18 10.42 0.28 5.78
C THR A 18 9.68 1.49 6.34
N THR A 19 9.47 2.50 5.50
CA THR A 19 8.54 3.59 5.73
C THR A 19 7.33 3.35 4.83
N SER A 20 6.12 3.41 5.37
CA SER A 20 4.90 3.17 4.59
C SER A 20 3.83 4.21 4.94
N MET A 21 3.03 4.58 3.94
CA MET A 21 1.89 5.48 4.08
C MET A 21 0.70 4.87 3.34
N LYS A 22 -0.48 4.88 3.97
CA LYS A 22 -1.75 4.51 3.35
C LYS A 22 -2.67 5.72 3.43
N VAL A 23 -3.15 6.18 2.28
CA VAL A 23 -4.12 7.28 2.17
C VAL A 23 -5.26 6.78 1.29
N ALA A 24 -6.50 6.98 1.75
CA ALA A 24 -7.70 6.69 1.00
C ALA A 24 -8.45 8.01 0.84
N GLY A 25 -8.91 8.28 -0.39
CA GLY A 25 -9.49 9.56 -0.74
C GLY A 25 -9.65 9.68 -2.25
N ILE A 26 -10.22 10.80 -2.69
CA ILE A 26 -10.43 11.10 -4.10
C ILE A 26 -9.23 11.90 -4.60
N ILE A 27 -8.50 11.35 -5.58
CA ILE A 27 -7.35 12.02 -6.17
C ILE A 27 -7.80 13.03 -7.24
N ASP A 28 -7.20 14.22 -7.20
CA ASP A 28 -7.25 15.22 -8.25
C ASP A 28 -5.84 15.35 -8.83
N THR A 29 -5.66 14.84 -10.05
CA THR A 29 -4.37 14.82 -10.75
C THR A 29 -4.02 16.14 -11.41
N ASP A 30 -5.00 17.04 -11.62
CA ASP A 30 -4.76 18.35 -12.21
C ASP A 30 -4.13 19.28 -11.17
N ASN A 31 -4.59 19.18 -9.92
CA ASN A 31 -4.08 19.97 -8.79
C ASN A 31 -3.05 19.22 -7.93
N MET A 32 -2.82 17.93 -8.19
CA MET A 32 -1.96 17.05 -7.40
C MET A 32 -2.36 17.02 -5.91
N THR A 33 -3.65 16.87 -5.67
CA THR A 33 -4.26 16.80 -4.34
C THR A 33 -5.03 15.50 -4.14
N ILE A 34 -5.31 15.18 -2.89
CA ILE A 34 -6.23 14.12 -2.49
C ILE A 34 -7.20 14.69 -1.47
N ASP A 35 -8.50 14.49 -1.70
CA ASP A 35 -9.54 14.77 -0.72
C ASP A 35 -9.69 13.57 0.20
N VAL A 36 -9.41 13.77 1.49
CA VAL A 36 -9.57 12.77 2.54
C VAL A 36 -10.64 13.29 3.48
N ASP A 37 -11.84 12.70 3.43
CA ASP A 37 -12.99 13.03 4.28
C ASP A 37 -13.36 14.53 4.28
N GLY A 38 -13.27 15.18 3.11
CA GLY A 38 -13.54 16.61 2.92
C GLY A 38 -12.34 17.52 3.16
N GLU A 39 -11.18 16.94 3.52
CA GLU A 39 -9.93 17.68 3.72
C GLU A 39 -9.00 17.51 2.51
N VAL A 40 -8.81 18.59 1.74
CA VAL A 40 -7.92 18.60 0.57
C VAL A 40 -6.46 18.68 1.01
N LYS A 41 -5.66 17.66 0.66
CA LYS A 41 -4.23 17.56 0.98
C LYS A 41 -3.38 17.55 -0.29
N LYS A 42 -2.25 18.25 -0.26
CA LYS A 42 -1.27 18.20 -1.37
C LYS A 42 -0.49 16.88 -1.34
N LEU A 43 -0.49 16.16 -2.45
CA LEU A 43 0.28 14.91 -2.59
C LEU A 43 1.78 15.15 -2.40
N ALA A 44 2.30 16.29 -2.88
CA ALA A 44 3.70 16.67 -2.69
C ALA A 44 4.10 16.78 -1.21
N THR A 45 3.19 17.22 -0.35
CA THR A 45 3.42 17.30 1.11
C THR A 45 3.39 15.91 1.72
N LEU A 46 2.42 15.08 1.35
CA LEU A 46 2.29 13.70 1.86
C LEU A 46 3.50 12.83 1.45
N PHE A 47 3.99 13.00 0.23
CA PHE A 47 5.11 12.22 -0.29
C PHE A 47 6.50 12.79 0.04
N ALA A 48 6.57 13.87 0.83
CA ALA A 48 7.84 14.50 1.19
C ALA A 48 8.82 13.53 1.88
N ASP A 49 8.31 12.65 2.75
CA ASP A 49 9.12 11.65 3.47
C ASP A 49 9.69 10.54 2.57
N PHE A 50 9.17 10.40 1.35
CA PHE A 50 9.61 9.41 0.36
C PHE A 50 10.48 10.02 -0.74
N ASN A 51 10.69 11.35 -0.71
CA ASN A 51 11.43 12.07 -1.73
C ASN A 51 12.88 11.55 -1.85
N GLY A 52 13.29 11.24 -3.09
CA GLY A 52 14.61 10.67 -3.39
C GLY A 52 14.74 9.16 -3.13
N GLY A 53 13.70 8.50 -2.62
CA GLY A 53 13.64 7.04 -2.47
C GLY A 53 13.12 6.32 -3.72
N GLY A 54 13.46 5.04 -3.85
CA GLY A 54 12.80 4.14 -4.80
C GLY A 54 11.42 3.77 -4.26
N VAL A 55 10.36 4.25 -4.93
CA VAL A 55 8.98 3.99 -4.52
C VAL A 55 8.25 3.15 -5.56
N GLU A 56 7.41 2.23 -5.10
CA GLU A 56 6.43 1.51 -5.91
C GLU A 56 5.05 2.00 -5.49
N LEU A 57 4.26 2.52 -6.45
CA LEU A 57 2.91 3.00 -6.20
C LEU A 57 1.91 1.97 -6.72
N ASN A 58 1.03 1.50 -5.85
CA ASN A 58 -0.12 0.68 -6.25
C ASN A 58 -1.39 1.54 -6.18
N VAL A 59 -2.03 1.78 -7.32
CA VAL A 59 -3.26 2.59 -7.43
C VAL A 59 -4.43 1.66 -7.73
N LYS A 60 -5.50 1.76 -6.94
CA LYS A 60 -6.72 0.97 -7.09
C LYS A 60 -7.93 1.84 -6.82
N ILE A 61 -8.91 1.79 -7.73
CA ILE A 61 -10.26 2.31 -7.48
C ILE A 61 -11.06 1.15 -6.85
N LYS A 62 -11.69 1.41 -5.70
CA LYS A 62 -12.54 0.44 -5.01
C LYS A 62 -13.87 1.13 -4.68
N GLU A 63 -14.95 0.57 -5.19
CA GLU A 63 -16.31 0.95 -4.87
C GLU A 63 -16.83 -0.10 -3.87
N GLU A 64 -17.35 0.36 -2.74
CA GLU A 64 -17.97 -0.48 -1.72
C GLU A 64 -19.42 -0.01 -1.57
N ASP A 65 -20.34 -0.90 -1.92
CA ASP A 65 -21.77 -0.68 -1.72
C ASP A 65 -22.19 -1.41 -0.44
N GLU A 66 -22.85 -0.71 0.48
CA GLU A 66 -23.58 -1.36 1.56
C GLU A 66 -24.78 -2.07 0.95
N LEU A 67 -24.78 -3.40 1.04
CA LEU A 67 -25.93 -4.21 0.66
C LEU A 67 -26.74 -4.50 1.91
N ASP A 68 -28.07 -4.42 1.77
CA ASP A 68 -28.97 -4.91 2.80
C ASP A 68 -28.72 -6.40 3.05
N GLU A 69 -29.02 -6.85 4.27
CA GLU A 69 -28.98 -8.27 4.59
C GLU A 69 -29.92 -9.03 3.63
N PRO A 70 -29.44 -10.11 2.97
CA PRO A 70 -30.28 -10.88 2.08
C PRO A 70 -31.41 -11.54 2.88
N SER A 71 -32.67 -11.22 2.54
CA SER A 71 -33.84 -11.92 3.05
C SER A 71 -34.29 -13.00 2.06
N GLU A 72 -34.84 -14.11 2.57
CA GLU A 72 -35.53 -15.09 1.74
C GLU A 72 -36.76 -14.41 1.13
N SER A 73 -36.86 -14.40 -0.20
CA SER A 73 -38.06 -13.96 -0.90
C SER A 73 -39.20 -14.93 -0.58
N GLU A 74 -40.26 -14.45 0.09
CA GLU A 74 -41.51 -15.21 0.23
C GLU A 74 -42.13 -15.39 -1.17
N GLU A 75 -42.00 -16.58 -1.76
CA GLU A 75 -42.85 -17.05 -2.87
C GLU A 75 -44.24 -17.47 -2.37
#